data_AF-A0A505IF86-F1
#
_entry.id   AF-A0A505IF86-F1
#
_cell.length_a   1.000
_cell.length_b   1.000
_cell.length_c   1.000
_cell.angle_alpha   90.00
_cell.angle_beta   90.00
_cell.angle_gamma   90.00
#
_symmetry.space_group_name_H-M   'P 1'
#
loop_
_entity.id
_entity.type
_entity.pdbx_description
1 polymer ?
#
loop_
_entity_poly.entity_id
_entity_poly.type
_entity_poly.pdbx_seq_one_letter_code
_entity_poly.pdbx_strand_id
1 'polypeptide(L)'
;MHLFVLLKNMATNLSTLLAILSNIRNGIYSDVEIKCHSSTFKVHRCIICPQSEFFEKALCGEFQAKTNVITIHDDPTIIKKMIDYFYRGDYDDSPDKSHLATNPGYDSPTTKAHVNIEMYNMADKYAIEPLMALAKKKLEYRLTLVWDNKEFIQIIEKVYGEDSPQNSKLRETIAKFAVEHLATLIELPRFDEYGLPLW
;
A
#
# COMPACT_ATOMS: atom_id res chain seq x y z
N MET A 1 -8.67 -10.58 -36.01
CA MET A 1 -8.45 -11.94 -35.45
C MET A 1 -7.07 -12.10 -34.78
N HIS A 2 -5.95 -11.74 -35.43
CA HIS A 2 -4.59 -11.87 -34.87
C HIS A 2 -4.34 -11.10 -33.56
N LEU A 3 -4.74 -9.82 -33.47
CA LEU A 3 -4.54 -9.01 -32.25
C LEU A 3 -5.24 -9.60 -31.02
N PHE A 4 -6.44 -10.17 -31.20
CA PHE A 4 -7.21 -10.78 -30.12
C PHE A 4 -6.56 -12.07 -29.61
N VAL A 5 -5.98 -12.87 -30.51
CA VAL A 5 -5.21 -14.08 -30.15
C VAL A 5 -3.93 -13.70 -29.41
N LEU A 6 -3.22 -12.66 -29.86
CA LEU A 6 -2.02 -12.15 -29.18
C LEU A 6 -2.35 -11.64 -27.76
N LEU A 7 -3.42 -10.85 -27.61
CA LEU A 7 -3.88 -10.36 -26.31
C LEU A 7 -4.26 -11.50 -25.36
N LYS A 8 -4.98 -12.53 -25.86
CA LYS A 8 -5.30 -13.72 -25.06
C LYS A 8 -4.06 -14.48 -24.63
N ASN A 9 -3.10 -14.70 -25.53
CA ASN A 9 -1.88 -15.43 -25.21
C ASN A 9 -1.01 -14.66 -24.19
N MET A 10 -0.89 -13.33 -24.32
CA MET A 10 -0.20 -12.51 -23.32
C MET A 10 -0.88 -12.58 -21.95
N ALA A 11 -2.22 -12.49 -21.91
CA ALA A 11 -2.98 -12.59 -20.67
C ALA A 11 -2.80 -13.96 -19.98
N THR A 12 -2.82 -15.05 -20.75
CA THR A 12 -2.60 -16.42 -20.23
C THR A 12 -1.17 -16.62 -19.71
N ASN A 13 -0.17 -16.06 -20.41
CA ASN A 13 1.22 -16.15 -19.97
C ASN A 13 1.44 -15.36 -18.68
N LEU A 14 0.85 -14.17 -18.57
CA LEU A 14 0.93 -13.34 -17.36
C LEU A 14 0.25 -14.03 -16.17
N SER A 15 -0.95 -14.60 -16.36
CA SER A 15 -1.65 -15.29 -15.28
C SER A 15 -0.90 -16.55 -14.80
N THR A 16 -0.29 -17.29 -15.73
CA THR A 16 0.55 -18.45 -15.40
C THR A 16 1.78 -18.04 -14.60
N LEU A 17 2.46 -16.97 -15.01
CA LEU A 17 3.62 -16.44 -14.28
C LEU A 17 3.23 -15.98 -12.87
N LEU A 18 2.15 -15.21 -12.72
CA LEU A 18 1.67 -14.76 -11.41
C LEU A 18 1.26 -15.93 -10.51
N ALA A 19 0.68 -17.00 -11.06
CA ALA A 19 0.39 -18.21 -10.30
C ALA A 19 1.67 -18.88 -9.77
N ILE A 20 2.71 -18.99 -10.60
CA ILE A 20 4.00 -19.54 -10.19
C ILE A 20 4.65 -18.68 -9.10
N LEU A 21 4.69 -17.36 -9.27
CA LEU A 21 5.22 -16.44 -8.27
C LEU A 21 4.42 -16.53 -6.96
N SER A 22 3.08 -16.52 -7.03
CA SER A 22 2.22 -16.71 -5.87
C SER A 22 2.52 -18.01 -5.10
N ASN A 23 2.87 -19.10 -5.79
CA ASN A 23 3.15 -20.38 -5.14
C ASN A 23 4.43 -20.35 -4.29
N ILE A 24 5.44 -19.58 -4.70
CA ILE A 24 6.71 -19.45 -3.96
C ILE A 24 6.66 -18.35 -2.88
N ARG A 25 5.54 -17.64 -2.74
CA ARG A 25 5.33 -16.62 -1.68
C ARG A 25 5.49 -17.19 -0.26
N ASN A 26 5.31 -18.50 -0.08
CA ASN A 26 5.53 -19.21 1.19
C ASN A 26 7.00 -19.25 1.64
N GLY A 27 7.94 -18.81 0.80
CA GLY A 27 9.37 -18.70 1.12
C GLY A 27 10.21 -19.91 0.72
N ILE A 28 9.65 -20.90 0.02
CA ILE A 28 10.45 -21.97 -0.61
C ILE A 28 11.39 -21.31 -1.63
N TYR A 29 12.69 -21.62 -1.56
CA TYR A 29 13.78 -21.02 -2.37
C TYR A 29 14.13 -19.56 -2.05
N SER A 30 13.65 -19.02 -0.92
CA SER A 30 14.05 -17.70 -0.46
C SER A 30 15.56 -17.60 -0.20
N ASP A 31 16.12 -16.45 -0.52
CA ASP A 31 17.53 -16.10 -0.36
C ASP A 31 17.73 -14.87 0.54
N VAL A 32 16.64 -14.31 1.08
CA VAL A 32 16.64 -13.16 1.99
C VAL A 32 15.48 -13.25 3.00
N GLU A 33 15.73 -12.74 4.22
CA GLU A 33 14.71 -12.56 5.25
C GLU A 33 14.50 -11.07 5.56
N ILE A 34 13.25 -10.64 5.60
CA ILE A 34 12.85 -9.33 6.12
C ILE A 34 12.34 -9.54 7.55
N LYS A 35 13.05 -9.01 8.53
CA LYS A 35 12.63 -8.97 9.93
C LYS A 35 11.89 -7.67 10.21
N CYS A 36 10.67 -7.79 10.70
CA CYS A 36 9.80 -6.68 11.05
C CYS A 36 9.17 -6.97 12.42
N HIS A 37 9.72 -6.39 13.48
CA HIS A 37 9.36 -6.71 14.86
C HIS A 37 9.46 -8.22 15.15
N SER A 38 8.37 -8.83 15.62
CA SER A 38 8.24 -10.26 15.87
C SER A 38 8.02 -11.08 14.59
N SER A 39 7.74 -10.43 13.46
CA SER A 39 7.48 -11.09 12.18
C SER A 39 8.75 -11.25 11.36
N THR A 40 8.90 -12.40 10.71
CA THR A 40 9.97 -12.66 9.74
C THR A 40 9.36 -13.14 8.44
N PHE A 41 9.72 -12.48 7.34
CA PHE A 41 9.23 -12.79 6.01
C PHE A 41 10.37 -13.31 5.14
N LYS A 42 10.25 -14.57 4.71
CA LYS A 42 11.15 -15.18 3.73
C LYS A 42 10.74 -14.73 2.33
N VAL A 43 11.65 -14.07 1.61
CA VAL A 43 11.38 -13.48 0.29
C VAL A 43 12.55 -13.74 -0.66
N HIS A 44 12.40 -13.30 -1.92
CA HIS A 44 13.34 -13.61 -2.99
C HIS A 44 13.90 -12.31 -3.58
N ARG A 45 15.22 -12.14 -3.58
CA ARG A 45 15.90 -10.94 -4.11
C ARG A 45 15.52 -10.66 -5.55
N CYS A 46 15.48 -11.70 -6.38
CA CYS A 46 15.13 -11.60 -7.80
C CYS A 46 13.69 -11.12 -8.06
N ILE A 47 12.82 -11.12 -7.03
CA ILE A 47 11.44 -10.65 -7.12
C ILE A 47 11.32 -9.25 -6.55
N ILE A 48 11.87 -8.99 -5.37
CA ILE A 48 11.66 -7.71 -4.67
C ILE A 48 12.60 -6.60 -5.15
N CYS A 49 13.85 -6.91 -5.49
CA CYS A 49 14.83 -5.88 -5.86
C CYS A 49 14.45 -5.17 -7.17
N PRO A 50 14.05 -5.86 -8.25
CA PRO A 50 13.66 -5.17 -9.49
C PRO A 50 12.40 -4.29 -9.36
N GLN A 51 11.64 -4.46 -8.27
CA GLN A 51 10.39 -3.72 -8.02
C GLN A 51 10.56 -2.59 -6.99
N SER A 52 11.73 -2.46 -6.36
CA SER A 52 11.97 -1.49 -5.29
C SER A 52 13.43 -1.05 -5.28
N GLU A 53 13.66 0.22 -5.59
CA GLU A 53 15.00 0.81 -5.55
C GLU A 53 15.61 0.72 -4.14
N PHE A 54 14.78 0.80 -3.09
CA PHE A 54 15.22 0.58 -1.72
C PHE A 54 15.80 -0.83 -1.53
N PHE A 55 15.06 -1.88 -1.92
CA PHE A 55 15.53 -3.25 -1.74
C PHE A 55 16.69 -3.58 -2.67
N GLU A 56 16.72 -3.02 -3.89
CA GLU A 56 17.87 -3.13 -4.79
C GLU A 56 19.14 -2.56 -4.15
N LYS A 57 19.10 -1.33 -3.62
CA LYS A 57 20.26 -0.72 -2.96
C LYS A 57 20.67 -1.48 -1.71
N ALA A 58 19.70 -1.90 -0.88
CA ALA A 58 19.96 -2.59 0.38
C ALA A 58 20.57 -3.99 0.18
N LEU A 59 20.14 -4.71 -0.87
CA LEU A 59 20.50 -6.11 -1.08
C LEU A 59 21.51 -6.33 -2.19
N CYS A 60 21.62 -5.44 -3.18
CA CYS A 60 22.45 -5.63 -4.37
C CYS A 60 23.45 -4.50 -4.61
N GLY A 61 23.38 -3.42 -3.83
CA GLY A 61 24.28 -2.26 -3.97
C GLY A 61 25.70 -2.51 -3.42
N GLU A 62 26.57 -1.51 -3.60
CA GLU A 62 27.96 -1.54 -3.10
C GLU A 62 28.06 -1.67 -1.57
N PHE A 63 27.01 -1.25 -0.86
CA PHE A 63 26.85 -1.38 0.59
C PHE A 63 25.95 -2.56 0.98
N GLN A 64 25.85 -3.59 0.13
CA GLN A 64 25.03 -4.77 0.38
C GLN A 64 25.22 -5.26 1.82
N ALA A 65 24.09 -5.51 2.49
CA ALA A 65 24.13 -6.11 3.82
C ALA A 65 25.00 -7.38 3.78
N LYS A 66 25.99 -7.46 4.67
CA LYS A 66 26.85 -8.67 4.82
C LYS A 66 26.03 -9.92 5.18
N THR A 67 24.78 -9.72 5.57
CA THR A 67 23.80 -10.73 5.94
C THR A 67 22.64 -10.73 4.95
N ASN A 68 22.07 -11.91 4.67
CA ASN A 68 20.82 -12.07 3.90
C ASN A 68 19.57 -11.67 4.73
N VAL A 69 19.69 -10.65 5.58
CA VAL A 69 18.65 -10.21 6.51
C VAL A 69 18.55 -8.70 6.45
N ILE A 70 17.33 -8.19 6.22
CA ILE A 70 16.99 -6.77 6.37
C ILE A 70 16.11 -6.63 7.60
N THR A 71 16.38 -5.62 8.42
CA THR A 71 15.47 -5.23 9.51
C THR A 71 14.73 -3.97 9.12
N ILE A 72 13.40 -3.99 9.27
CA ILE A 72 12.51 -2.84 9.08
C ILE A 72 11.61 -2.68 10.31
N HIS A 73 11.12 -1.46 10.53
CA HIS A 73 10.43 -1.06 11.77
C HIS A 73 9.03 -0.49 11.51
N ASP A 74 8.41 -0.96 10.45
CA ASP A 74 7.06 -0.58 10.05
C ASP A 74 6.01 -1.57 10.58
N ASP A 75 4.73 -1.27 10.32
CA ASP A 75 3.63 -2.17 10.66
C ASP A 75 3.79 -3.53 9.93
N PRO A 76 3.96 -4.66 10.66
CA PRO A 76 4.13 -5.97 10.05
C PRO A 76 2.97 -6.41 9.14
N THR A 77 1.74 -5.93 9.40
CA THR A 77 0.56 -6.28 8.60
C THR A 77 0.57 -5.58 7.25
N ILE A 78 0.99 -4.31 7.20
CA ILE A 78 1.14 -3.56 5.96
C ILE A 78 2.34 -4.07 5.17
N ILE A 79 3.45 -4.38 5.85
CA ILE A 79 4.61 -5.05 5.22
C ILE A 79 4.21 -6.36 4.57
N LYS A 80 3.40 -7.19 5.24
CA LYS A 80 2.90 -8.43 4.66
C LYS A 80 2.13 -8.18 3.36
N LYS A 81 1.24 -7.17 3.32
CA LYS A 81 0.49 -6.77 2.13
C LYS A 81 1.38 -6.24 1.01
N MET A 82 2.40 -5.43 1.32
CA MET A 82 3.43 -4.99 0.36
C MET A 82 4.20 -6.18 -0.22
N ILE A 83 4.58 -7.15 0.60
CA ILE A 83 5.26 -8.34 0.10
C ILE A 83 4.30 -9.16 -0.77
N ASP A 84 3.03 -9.32 -0.39
CA ASP A 84 2.05 -10.01 -1.22
C ASP A 84 1.90 -9.36 -2.60
N TYR A 85 1.94 -8.02 -2.66
CA TYR A 85 1.97 -7.29 -3.93
C TYR A 85 3.14 -7.71 -4.84
N PHE A 86 4.37 -7.82 -4.33
CA PHE A 86 5.52 -8.20 -5.16
C PHE A 86 5.36 -9.55 -5.87
N TYR A 87 4.57 -10.47 -5.31
CA TYR A 87 4.36 -11.81 -5.88
C TYR A 87 3.08 -11.92 -6.71
N ARG A 88 2.10 -11.05 -6.45
CA ARG A 88 0.74 -11.17 -7.01
C ARG A 88 0.37 -10.04 -7.97
N GLY A 89 1.13 -8.95 -7.96
CA GLY A 89 0.79 -7.70 -8.65
C GLY A 89 -0.39 -6.95 -8.03
N ASP A 90 -0.93 -7.45 -6.92
CA ASP A 90 -2.06 -6.89 -6.19
C ASP A 90 -1.96 -7.25 -4.70
N TYR A 91 -2.70 -6.53 -3.85
CA TYR A 91 -2.80 -6.76 -2.42
C TYR A 91 -4.25 -6.72 -1.93
N ASP A 92 -4.57 -7.47 -0.88
CA ASP A 92 -5.87 -7.39 -0.22
C ASP A 92 -5.96 -6.08 0.58
N ASP A 93 -6.91 -5.23 0.20
CA ASP A 93 -7.17 -3.95 0.87
C ASP A 93 -8.10 -4.09 2.08
N SER A 94 -8.50 -5.31 2.43
CA SER A 94 -9.31 -5.57 3.61
C SER A 94 -8.50 -5.31 4.90
N PRO A 95 -9.09 -4.64 5.91
CA PRO A 95 -8.44 -4.43 7.19
C PRO A 95 -8.22 -5.77 7.92
N ASP A 96 -7.07 -5.92 8.56
CA ASP A 96 -6.76 -7.13 9.34
C ASP A 96 -7.46 -7.05 10.70
N LYS A 97 -8.48 -7.90 10.89
CA LYS A 97 -9.26 -7.95 12.14
C LYS A 97 -8.44 -8.35 13.36
N SER A 98 -7.30 -9.01 13.16
CA SER A 98 -6.40 -9.45 14.22
C SER A 98 -5.26 -8.47 14.51
N HIS A 99 -5.23 -7.33 13.81
CA HIS A 99 -4.17 -6.34 13.88
C HIS A 99 -3.89 -5.85 15.30
N LEU A 100 -4.90 -5.33 16.01
CA LEU A 100 -4.72 -4.80 17.36
C LEU A 100 -4.22 -5.84 18.37
N ALA A 101 -4.60 -7.11 18.19
CA ALA A 101 -4.14 -8.19 19.06
C ALA A 101 -2.68 -8.58 18.80
N THR A 102 -2.19 -8.38 17.57
CA THR A 102 -0.86 -8.81 17.13
C THR A 102 0.15 -7.67 17.11
N ASN A 103 -0.30 -6.42 16.96
CA ASN A 103 0.53 -5.23 16.76
C ASN A 103 -0.06 -4.01 17.52
N PRO A 104 -0.14 -4.04 18.86
CA PRO A 104 -0.82 -2.99 19.64
C PRO A 104 -0.13 -1.62 19.60
N GLY A 105 1.10 -1.54 19.09
CA GLY A 105 1.84 -0.28 18.93
C GLY A 105 1.59 0.44 17.60
N TYR A 106 0.71 -0.08 16.75
CA TYR A 106 0.37 0.50 15.46
C TYR A 106 -1.11 0.84 15.39
N ASP A 107 -1.43 1.98 14.77
CA ASP A 107 -2.81 2.31 14.43
C ASP A 107 -3.35 1.29 13.45
N SER A 108 -4.43 0.59 13.84
CA SER A 108 -5.05 -0.40 12.98
C SER A 108 -5.80 0.28 11.84
N PRO A 109 -5.48 -0.02 10.57
CA PRO A 109 -6.32 0.39 9.46
C PRO A 109 -7.70 -0.26 9.63
N THR A 110 -8.72 0.56 9.88
CA THR A 110 -10.08 0.06 10.16
C THR A 110 -10.94 -0.09 8.90
N THR A 111 -10.51 0.51 7.78
CA THR A 111 -11.26 0.50 6.53
C THR A 111 -10.35 0.22 5.33
N LYS A 112 -10.96 -0.08 4.18
CA LYS A 112 -10.22 -0.25 2.92
C LYS A 112 -9.49 1.02 2.51
N ALA A 113 -10.09 2.19 2.75
CA ALA A 113 -9.43 3.47 2.48
C ALA A 113 -8.16 3.63 3.33
N HIS A 114 -8.22 3.32 4.63
CA HIS A 114 -7.05 3.36 5.51
C HIS A 114 -5.94 2.41 5.04
N VAL A 115 -6.28 1.17 4.66
CA VAL A 115 -5.29 0.22 4.13
C VAL A 115 -4.63 0.78 2.86
N ASN A 116 -5.41 1.36 1.94
CA ASN A 116 -4.87 1.91 0.69
C ASN A 116 -3.98 3.15 0.94
N ILE A 117 -4.29 3.99 1.94
CA ILE A 117 -3.42 5.12 2.34
C ILE A 117 -2.10 4.61 2.92
N GLU A 118 -2.15 3.63 3.83
CA GLU A 118 -0.95 3.02 4.39
C GLU A 118 -0.09 2.37 3.32
N MET A 119 -0.71 1.64 2.38
CA MET A 119 0.00 1.02 1.26
C MET A 119 0.61 2.06 0.30
N TYR A 120 -0.02 3.23 0.12
CA TYR A 120 0.56 4.33 -0.65
C TYR A 120 1.80 4.89 0.06
N ASN A 121 1.71 5.18 1.35
CA ASN A 121 2.84 5.71 2.14
C ASN A 121 3.99 4.69 2.20
N MET A 122 3.66 3.40 2.35
CA MET A 122 4.61 2.29 2.31
C MET A 122 5.33 2.24 0.95
N ALA A 123 4.58 2.34 -0.15
CA ALA A 123 5.15 2.33 -1.49
C ALA A 123 6.08 3.52 -1.74
N ASP A 124 5.74 4.70 -1.25
CA ASP A 124 6.61 5.88 -1.32
C ASP A 124 7.91 5.65 -0.53
N LYS A 125 7.79 5.22 0.73
CA LYS A 125 8.93 4.94 1.62
C LYS A 125 9.91 3.91 1.04
N TYR A 126 9.40 2.87 0.38
CA TYR A 126 10.20 1.79 -0.19
C TYR A 126 10.46 1.96 -1.70
N ALA A 127 10.15 3.12 -2.28
CA ALA A 127 10.36 3.44 -3.69
C ALA A 127 9.77 2.40 -4.65
N ILE A 128 8.47 2.10 -4.51
CA ILE A 128 7.69 1.14 -5.29
C ILE A 128 6.61 1.89 -6.08
N GLU A 129 7.02 2.62 -7.13
CA GLU A 129 6.11 3.50 -7.89
C GLU A 129 4.84 2.79 -8.40
N PRO A 130 4.90 1.57 -8.98
CA PRO A 130 3.69 0.90 -9.46
C PRO A 130 2.70 0.54 -8.33
N LEU A 131 3.18 0.28 -7.11
CA LEU A 131 2.34 0.04 -5.94
C LEU A 131 1.67 1.33 -5.46
N MET A 132 2.42 2.44 -5.47
CA MET A 132 1.89 3.76 -5.13
C MET A 132 0.72 4.13 -6.06
N ALA A 133 0.88 3.90 -7.37
CA ALA A 133 -0.19 4.12 -8.35
C ALA A 133 -1.40 3.20 -8.13
N LEU A 134 -1.18 1.91 -7.84
CA LEU A 134 -2.26 0.97 -7.54
C LEU A 134 -3.02 1.36 -6.27
N ALA A 135 -2.32 1.74 -5.20
CA ALA A 135 -2.93 2.13 -3.94
C ALA A 135 -3.78 3.39 -4.07
N LYS A 136 -3.27 4.40 -4.78
CA LYS A 136 -4.05 5.60 -5.14
C LYS A 136 -5.32 5.22 -5.91
N LYS A 137 -5.21 4.37 -6.93
CA LYS A 137 -6.36 3.92 -7.73
C LYS A 137 -7.41 3.19 -6.90
N LYS A 138 -7.00 2.32 -5.97
CA LYS A 138 -7.92 1.62 -5.06
C LYS A 138 -8.64 2.57 -4.11
N LEU A 139 -7.93 3.58 -3.59
CA LEU A 139 -8.53 4.64 -2.77
C LEU A 139 -9.57 5.45 -3.56
N GLU A 140 -9.23 5.91 -4.77
CA GLU A 140 -10.16 6.64 -5.64
C GLU A 140 -11.41 5.80 -5.97
N TYR A 141 -11.23 4.51 -6.25
CA TYR A 141 -12.35 3.59 -6.45
C TYR A 141 -13.24 3.45 -5.20
N ARG A 142 -12.64 3.37 -4.00
CA ARG A 142 -13.38 3.33 -2.74
C ARG A 142 -14.22 4.59 -2.53
N LEU A 143 -13.62 5.76 -2.74
CA LEU A 143 -14.27 7.06 -2.57
C LEU A 143 -15.42 7.30 -3.55
N THR A 144 -15.29 6.80 -4.78
CA THR A 144 -16.35 6.90 -5.81
C THR A 144 -17.48 5.89 -5.58
N LEU A 145 -17.17 4.68 -5.12
CA LEU A 145 -18.16 3.62 -4.96
C LEU A 145 -19.00 3.78 -3.68
N VAL A 146 -18.37 4.22 -2.59
CA VAL A 146 -19.01 4.32 -1.28
C VAL A 146 -18.57 5.62 -0.61
N TRP A 147 -19.40 6.64 -0.76
CA TRP A 147 -19.24 7.89 -0.03
C TRP A 147 -19.75 7.72 1.40
N ASP A 148 -18.88 7.98 2.38
CA ASP A 148 -19.24 8.04 3.80
C ASP A 148 -18.51 9.23 4.44
N ASN A 149 -19.27 10.20 4.92
CA ASN A 149 -18.76 11.45 5.49
C ASN A 149 -17.79 11.20 6.66
N LYS A 150 -18.08 10.19 7.50
CA LYS A 150 -17.26 9.89 8.68
C LYS A 150 -15.93 9.26 8.28
N GLU A 151 -15.94 8.28 7.40
CA GLU A 151 -14.73 7.70 6.81
C GLU A 151 -13.93 8.78 6.08
N PHE A 152 -14.59 9.68 5.34
CA PHE A 152 -13.90 10.74 4.61
C PHE A 152 -13.17 11.73 5.53
N ILE A 153 -13.75 12.11 6.67
CA ILE A 153 -13.04 12.93 7.66
C ILE A 153 -11.80 12.20 8.20
N GLN A 154 -11.91 10.90 8.49
CA GLN A 154 -10.77 10.10 8.95
C GLN A 154 -9.67 9.99 7.87
N ILE A 155 -10.06 9.92 6.60
CA ILE A 155 -9.13 9.97 5.46
C ILE A 155 -8.39 11.31 5.42
N ILE A 156 -9.09 12.43 5.62
CA ILE A 156 -8.44 13.77 5.69
C ILE A 156 -7.43 13.80 6.85
N GLU A 157 -7.85 13.40 8.05
CA GLU A 157 -6.98 13.35 9.24
C GLU A 157 -5.70 12.53 8.95
N LYS A 158 -5.84 11.41 8.24
CA LYS A 158 -4.70 10.52 7.94
C LYS A 158 -3.80 10.99 6.79
N VAL A 159 -4.34 11.66 5.77
CA VAL A 159 -3.58 12.18 4.61
C VAL A 159 -2.90 13.51 4.90
N TYR A 160 -3.45 14.30 5.83
CA TYR A 160 -2.89 15.59 6.25
C TYR A 160 -2.16 15.53 7.60
N GLY A 161 -2.24 14.40 8.31
CA GLY A 161 -1.57 14.18 9.59
C GLY A 161 -0.04 14.11 9.49
N GLU A 162 0.61 14.12 10.66
CA GLU A 162 2.07 14.21 10.81
C GLU A 162 2.82 13.04 10.18
N ASP A 163 2.22 11.85 10.16
CA ASP A 163 2.81 10.62 9.61
C ASP A 163 2.74 10.54 8.08
N SER A 164 2.04 11.48 7.41
CA SER A 164 1.92 11.47 5.95
C SER A 164 3.06 12.25 5.27
N PRO A 165 3.60 11.76 4.14
CA PRO A 165 4.61 12.50 3.38
C PRO A 165 4.14 13.92 3.02
N GLN A 166 4.97 14.93 3.27
CA GLN A 166 4.60 16.36 3.07
C GLN A 166 4.10 16.66 1.64
N ASN A 167 4.65 15.97 0.64
CA ASN A 167 4.31 16.14 -0.78
C ASN A 167 3.44 14.98 -1.31
N SER A 168 2.67 14.33 -0.44
CA SER A 168 1.81 13.21 -0.85
C SER A 168 0.81 13.64 -1.93
N LYS A 169 0.86 12.99 -3.09
CA LYS A 169 -0.11 13.21 -4.19
C LYS A 169 -1.53 12.78 -3.82
N LEU A 170 -1.71 12.12 -2.67
CA LEU A 170 -3.04 11.87 -2.12
C LEU A 170 -3.74 13.16 -1.70
N ARG A 171 -3.01 14.19 -1.22
CA ARG A 171 -3.61 15.46 -0.78
C ARG A 171 -4.43 16.11 -1.88
N GLU A 172 -3.88 16.19 -3.10
CA GLU A 172 -4.59 16.72 -4.26
C GLU A 172 -5.84 15.88 -4.60
N THR A 173 -5.72 14.55 -4.56
CA THR A 173 -6.86 13.65 -4.80
C THR A 173 -7.95 13.88 -3.75
N ILE A 174 -7.62 13.89 -2.46
CA ILE A 174 -8.60 14.10 -1.39
C ILE A 174 -9.23 15.49 -1.46
N ALA A 175 -8.46 16.54 -1.79
CA ALA A 175 -9.01 17.88 -1.99
C ALA A 175 -10.06 17.93 -3.11
N LYS A 176 -9.83 17.22 -4.24
CA LYS A 176 -10.82 17.12 -5.33
C LYS A 176 -12.11 16.48 -4.86
N PHE A 177 -12.04 15.34 -4.17
CA PHE A 177 -13.22 14.67 -3.62
C PHE A 177 -13.97 15.54 -2.61
N ALA A 178 -13.24 16.28 -1.77
CA ALA A 178 -13.84 17.20 -0.80
C ALA A 178 -14.65 18.31 -1.49
N VAL A 179 -14.10 18.89 -2.57
CA VAL A 179 -14.81 19.91 -3.37
C VAL A 179 -16.06 19.34 -4.04
N GLU A 180 -15.96 18.14 -4.62
CA GLU A 180 -17.10 17.47 -5.27
C GLU A 180 -18.26 17.18 -4.31
N HIS A 181 -17.97 16.98 -3.02
CA HIS A 181 -18.94 16.59 -2.00
C HIS A 181 -19.18 17.69 -0.95
N LEU A 182 -18.71 18.92 -1.21
CA LEU A 182 -18.70 20.04 -0.27
C LEU A 182 -20.07 20.30 0.37
N ALA A 183 -21.15 20.20 -0.41
CA ALA A 183 -22.51 20.41 0.07
C ALA A 183 -22.88 19.47 1.23
N THR A 184 -22.41 18.22 1.19
CA THR A 184 -22.68 17.22 2.25
C THR A 184 -21.70 17.29 3.42
N LEU A 185 -20.53 17.90 3.21
CA LEU A 185 -19.48 18.02 4.23
C LEU A 185 -19.71 19.23 5.14
N ILE A 186 -20.21 20.35 4.61
CA ILE A 186 -20.49 21.57 5.38
C ILE A 186 -21.60 21.35 6.41
N GLU A 187 -22.50 20.39 6.20
CA GLU A 187 -23.59 20.09 7.16
C GLU A 187 -23.11 19.29 8.39
N LEU A 188 -21.83 18.92 8.47
CA LEU A 188 -21.29 18.12 9.56
C LEU A 188 -20.79 18.99 10.72
N PRO A 189 -21.21 18.74 11.97
CA PRO A 189 -20.81 19.54 13.14
C PRO A 189 -19.29 19.67 13.34
N ARG A 190 -18.54 18.66 12.87
CA ARG A 190 -17.09 18.58 13.03
C ARG A 190 -16.33 19.57 12.13
N PHE A 191 -16.94 20.05 11.04
CA PHE A 191 -16.36 21.09 10.19
C PHE A 191 -16.62 22.50 10.76
N ASP A 192 -17.63 22.66 11.61
CA ASP A 192 -17.94 23.92 12.29
C ASP A 192 -16.97 24.18 13.46
N GLU A 193 -16.46 23.13 14.11
CA GLU A 193 -15.62 23.22 15.31
C GLU A 193 -14.12 23.42 15.06
N TYR A 194 -13.59 23.09 13.88
CA TYR A 194 -12.15 23.07 13.63
C TYR A 194 -11.61 24.11 12.64
N GLY A 195 -12.44 25.04 12.15
CA GLY A 195 -11.98 26.27 11.49
C GLY A 195 -10.78 26.06 10.55
N LEU A 196 -10.85 25.07 9.65
CA LEU A 196 -9.79 24.89 8.66
C LEU A 196 -9.79 26.13 7.75
N PRO A 197 -8.61 26.65 7.38
CA PRO A 197 -8.52 27.83 6.55
C PRO A 197 -9.24 27.56 5.23
N LEU A 198 -10.22 28.39 4.93
CA LEU A 198 -10.66 28.56 3.55
C LEU A 198 -9.40 28.97 2.77
N TRP A 199 -9.13 28.24 1.68
CA TRP A 199 -8.11 28.39 0.65
C TRP A 199 -6.63 28.13 1.02
#